data_AF-A0A1M6IP10-F1
#
_entry.id   AF-A0A1M6IP10-F1
#
_cell.length_a   1.000
_cell.length_b   1.000
_cell.length_c   1.000
_cell.angle_alpha   90.00
_cell.angle_beta   90.00
_cell.angle_gamma   90.00
#
_symmetry.space_group_name_H-M   'P 1'
#
loop_
_entity.id
_entity.type
_entity.pdbx_description
1 polymer ?
#
loop_
_entity_poly.entity_id
_entity_poly.type
_entity_poly.pdbx_seq_one_letter_code
_entity_poly.pdbx_strand_id
1 'polypeptide(L)'
;MSVTPINKNKKIQEENIMIKKIEKNETETTEVVDVEVGTMEDHDSETSNAETSSAEESCEGELENSLFKGAKAATSKTRNQGYTEEKGILTIVYAKTGKRLIFSSEVMGKLNNPTTVQVAFLKDKLLIGEKLPENDSLYKTKKSGLKHMIYCTALIEEIIDEYGLSFGNRTSTTFLEVEYGMYEKSPVASIKMK
;
A
#
# COMPACT_ATOMS: atom_id res chain seq x y z
N MET A 1 16.69 -27.81 56.55
CA MET A 1 15.25 -27.43 56.46
C MET A 1 15.03 -26.98 55.02
N SER A 2 14.55 -27.89 54.18
CA SER A 2 13.16 -27.99 53.71
C SER A 2 12.86 -27.02 52.57
N VAL A 3 12.86 -27.55 51.34
CA VAL A 3 12.52 -26.82 50.11
C VAL A 3 11.09 -27.20 49.73
N THR A 4 10.19 -26.24 49.67
CA THR A 4 8.77 -26.50 49.36
C THR A 4 8.58 -26.68 47.85
N PRO A 5 8.04 -27.81 47.36
CA PRO A 5 7.83 -28.02 45.92
C PRO A 5 6.59 -27.27 45.41
N ILE A 6 6.76 -26.48 44.35
CA ILE A 6 5.66 -25.80 43.66
C ILE A 6 4.87 -26.82 42.82
N ASN A 7 3.57 -26.96 43.14
CA ASN A 7 2.68 -27.95 42.55
C ASN A 7 2.28 -27.59 41.10
N LYS A 8 2.82 -28.34 40.12
CA LYS A 8 2.57 -28.13 38.67
C LYS A 8 1.16 -28.50 38.20
N ASN A 9 0.35 -29.21 38.99
CA ASN A 9 -0.93 -29.76 38.54
C ASN A 9 -2.08 -28.74 38.41
N LYS A 10 -1.93 -27.49 38.91
CA LYS A 10 -3.03 -26.51 38.86
C LYS A 10 -3.21 -25.87 37.47
N LYS A 11 -2.12 -25.66 36.72
CA LYS A 11 -2.19 -24.99 35.39
C LYS A 11 -2.81 -25.87 34.29
N ILE A 12 -2.66 -27.19 34.41
CA ILE A 12 -3.14 -28.17 33.42
C ILE A 12 -4.67 -28.27 33.41
N GLN A 13 -5.37 -27.88 34.48
CA GLN A 13 -6.84 -27.93 34.51
C GLN A 13 -7.51 -26.73 33.82
N GLU A 14 -6.85 -25.58 33.74
CA GLU A 14 -7.42 -24.36 33.14
C GLU A 14 -7.33 -24.39 31.60
N GLU A 15 -6.22 -24.89 31.03
CA GLU A 15 -6.06 -25.07 29.58
C GLU A 15 -7.09 -26.06 28.99
N ASN A 16 -7.45 -27.10 29.73
CA ASN A 16 -8.45 -28.11 29.32
C ASN A 16 -9.91 -27.59 29.31
N ILE A 17 -10.20 -26.44 29.91
CA ILE A 17 -11.55 -25.84 29.91
C ILE A 17 -11.76 -24.94 28.69
N MET A 18 -10.69 -24.40 28.11
CA MET A 18 -10.79 -23.50 26.94
C MET A 18 -10.93 -24.27 25.62
N ILE A 19 -10.23 -25.42 25.48
CA ILE A 19 -10.26 -26.25 24.26
C ILE A 19 -11.67 -26.83 24.00
N LYS A 20 -12.40 -27.20 25.06
CA LYS A 20 -13.78 -27.74 24.96
C LYS A 20 -14.85 -26.76 24.45
N LYS A 21 -14.50 -25.49 24.19
CA LYS A 21 -15.42 -24.49 23.61
C LYS A 21 -15.27 -24.27 22.11
N ILE A 22 -14.32 -24.93 21.44
CA ILE A 22 -14.03 -24.70 20.01
C ILE A 22 -14.56 -25.86 19.13
N GLU A 23 -14.74 -27.07 19.68
CA GLU A 23 -15.19 -28.27 18.92
C GLU A 23 -16.72 -28.38 18.73
N LYS A 24 -17.44 -27.26 18.63
CA LYS A 24 -18.85 -27.26 18.20
C LYS A 24 -19.14 -26.09 17.27
N ASN A 25 -19.06 -26.34 15.96
CA ASN A 25 -20.09 -26.02 14.96
C ASN A 25 -19.51 -26.19 13.54
N GLU A 26 -19.53 -27.41 13.00
CA GLU A 26 -19.53 -27.64 11.55
C GLU A 26 -20.50 -28.79 11.19
N THR A 27 -21.00 -28.75 9.96
CA THR A 27 -21.82 -29.74 9.23
C THR A 27 -23.27 -30.00 9.68
N GLU A 28 -24.23 -29.65 8.80
CA GLU A 28 -25.17 -30.63 8.20
C GLU A 28 -25.90 -30.07 6.95
N THR A 29 -26.35 -30.98 6.08
CA THR A 29 -26.99 -30.74 4.76
C THR A 29 -28.05 -31.85 4.50
N THR A 30 -28.86 -31.90 3.44
CA THR A 30 -28.90 -31.23 2.12
C THR A 30 -30.37 -31.22 1.59
N GLU A 31 -30.59 -30.77 0.34
CA GLU A 31 -31.62 -31.30 -0.60
C GLU A 31 -33.12 -30.97 -0.34
N VAL A 32 -34.04 -30.85 -1.32
CA VAL A 32 -34.06 -31.12 -2.79
C VAL A 32 -35.18 -30.31 -3.52
N VAL A 33 -34.97 -29.93 -4.81
CA VAL A 33 -35.96 -29.97 -5.96
C VAL A 33 -37.17 -28.98 -5.94
N ASP A 34 -37.72 -28.38 -7.03
CA ASP A 34 -37.75 -28.67 -8.49
C ASP A 34 -37.79 -27.43 -9.44
N VAL A 35 -37.70 -27.73 -10.75
CA VAL A 35 -37.63 -26.94 -12.01
C VAL A 35 -38.80 -25.99 -12.37
N GLU A 36 -38.52 -24.86 -13.05
CA GLU A 36 -39.20 -24.48 -14.32
C GLU A 36 -38.38 -23.53 -15.22
N VAL A 37 -38.67 -23.54 -16.54
CA VAL A 37 -37.82 -23.04 -17.64
C VAL A 37 -38.39 -21.78 -18.29
N GLY A 38 -37.52 -20.81 -18.65
CA GLY A 38 -37.89 -19.63 -19.45
C GLY A 38 -36.74 -19.18 -20.37
N THR A 39 -36.96 -19.30 -21.68
CA THR A 39 -35.97 -19.14 -22.76
C THR A 39 -35.65 -17.69 -23.13
N MET A 40 -34.50 -17.47 -23.77
CA MET A 40 -34.37 -16.62 -24.98
C MET A 40 -33.02 -16.88 -25.68
N GLU A 41 -33.08 -17.45 -26.89
CA GLU A 41 -31.96 -17.63 -27.82
C GLU A 41 -32.15 -16.71 -29.04
N ASP A 42 -31.04 -16.41 -29.71
CA ASP A 42 -30.86 -16.03 -31.12
C ASP A 42 -31.69 -14.89 -31.75
N HIS A 43 -30.98 -13.91 -32.37
CA HIS A 43 -30.86 -13.98 -33.83
C HIS A 43 -29.67 -13.20 -34.42
N ASP A 44 -29.13 -13.73 -35.51
CA ASP A 44 -28.07 -13.17 -36.33
C ASP A 44 -28.47 -11.91 -37.12
N SER A 45 -27.41 -11.24 -37.60
CA SER A 45 -27.39 -10.16 -38.59
C SER A 45 -28.30 -10.36 -39.82
N GLU A 46 -28.92 -9.28 -40.30
CA GLU A 46 -28.56 -8.71 -41.62
C GLU A 46 -29.08 -7.27 -41.83
N THR A 47 -28.59 -6.64 -42.90
CA THR A 47 -28.64 -5.20 -43.19
C THR A 47 -29.96 -4.67 -43.77
N SER A 48 -30.28 -3.38 -43.54
CA SER A 48 -30.46 -2.40 -44.64
C SER A 48 -30.72 -0.95 -44.15
N ASN A 49 -30.41 0.02 -45.01
CA ASN A 49 -30.46 1.46 -44.74
C ASN A 49 -31.90 2.02 -44.65
N ALA A 50 -32.13 3.04 -43.81
CA ALA A 50 -32.31 4.43 -44.26
C ALA A 50 -32.59 5.41 -43.10
N GLU A 51 -32.08 6.63 -43.26
CA GLU A 51 -32.22 7.85 -42.44
C GLU A 51 -33.70 8.13 -42.04
N THR A 52 -34.07 8.79 -40.94
CA THR A 52 -33.60 10.12 -40.46
C THR A 52 -34.20 10.44 -39.08
N SER A 53 -33.64 11.42 -38.36
CA SER A 53 -34.34 12.40 -37.45
C SER A 53 -33.93 12.43 -35.97
N SER A 54 -32.91 13.27 -35.69
CA SER A 54 -32.92 14.32 -34.65
C SER A 54 -33.21 13.96 -33.19
N ALA A 55 -32.14 13.86 -32.39
CA ALA A 55 -31.99 14.63 -31.14
C ALA A 55 -30.54 14.49 -30.60
N GLU A 56 -29.61 15.28 -31.13
CA GLU A 56 -28.29 15.46 -30.50
C GLU A 56 -28.31 16.72 -29.63
N GLU A 57 -28.28 16.55 -28.31
CA GLU A 57 -28.18 17.66 -27.35
C GLU A 57 -26.73 18.15 -27.29
N SER A 58 -26.34 18.97 -28.27
CA SER A 58 -24.97 19.49 -28.33
C SER A 58 -24.75 20.58 -27.28
N CYS A 59 -23.74 20.38 -26.43
CA CYS A 59 -23.29 21.37 -25.44
C CYS A 59 -22.36 22.41 -26.10
N GLU A 60 -22.83 23.06 -27.17
CA GLU A 60 -22.05 24.06 -27.92
C GLU A 60 -22.31 25.47 -27.41
N GLY A 61 -21.66 25.79 -26.28
CA GLY A 61 -21.44 27.18 -25.88
C GLY A 61 -20.19 27.73 -26.53
N GLU A 62 -20.32 28.55 -27.58
CA GLU A 62 -19.19 29.28 -28.16
C GLU A 62 -18.56 30.20 -27.10
N LEU A 63 -17.33 29.87 -26.69
CA LEU A 63 -16.61 30.64 -25.69
C LEU A 63 -16.09 31.95 -26.32
N GLU A 64 -16.71 33.08 -25.97
CA GLU A 64 -16.43 34.35 -26.66
C GLU A 64 -14.94 34.70 -26.74
N ASN A 65 -14.52 35.18 -27.91
CA ASN A 65 -13.16 35.69 -28.16
C ASN A 65 -12.73 36.83 -27.20
N SER A 66 -13.69 37.45 -26.51
CA SER A 66 -13.46 38.43 -25.43
C SER A 66 -12.69 37.83 -24.25
N LEU A 67 -12.94 36.56 -23.90
CA LEU A 67 -12.37 35.88 -22.74
C LEU A 67 -10.85 35.64 -22.86
N PHE A 68 -10.37 35.39 -24.08
CA PHE A 68 -8.96 35.14 -24.37
C PHE A 68 -8.14 36.43 -24.58
N LYS A 69 -8.80 37.59 -24.61
CA LYS A 69 -8.16 38.88 -24.93
C LYS A 69 -7.21 39.31 -23.81
N GLY A 70 -5.90 39.16 -24.05
CA GLY A 70 -4.85 39.47 -23.09
C GLY A 70 -4.26 38.25 -22.36
N ALA A 71 -4.70 37.03 -22.71
CA ALA A 71 -4.05 35.80 -22.25
C ALA A 71 -2.57 35.79 -22.66
N LYS A 72 -1.69 35.42 -21.73
CA LYS A 72 -0.25 35.23 -21.98
C LYS A 72 0.10 33.76 -21.82
N ALA A 73 0.87 33.23 -22.77
CA ALA A 73 1.38 31.87 -22.69
C ALA A 73 2.30 31.68 -21.46
N ALA A 74 2.22 30.52 -20.82
CA ALA A 74 3.17 30.14 -19.77
C ALA A 74 4.55 29.88 -20.39
N THR A 75 5.59 30.50 -19.83
CA THR A 75 6.98 30.40 -20.32
C THR A 75 7.80 29.33 -19.60
N SER A 76 7.15 28.49 -18.78
CA SER A 76 7.78 27.42 -18.01
C SER A 76 8.40 26.37 -18.92
N LYS A 77 9.68 26.06 -18.70
CA LYS A 77 10.37 24.95 -19.36
C LYS A 77 10.22 23.68 -18.52
N THR A 78 9.86 22.57 -19.16
CA THR A 78 9.95 21.25 -18.52
C THR A 78 11.43 20.92 -18.25
N ARG A 79 11.72 20.41 -17.05
CA ARG A 79 13.01 19.82 -16.73
C ARG A 79 12.86 18.32 -16.79
N ASN A 80 13.48 17.69 -17.77
CA ASN A 80 13.60 16.24 -17.79
C ASN A 80 14.49 15.84 -16.60
N GLN A 81 13.88 15.22 -15.59
CA GLN A 81 14.61 14.46 -14.60
C GLN A 81 15.08 13.18 -15.31
N GLY A 82 16.39 12.91 -15.28
CA GLY A 82 16.97 11.78 -16.00
C GLY A 82 16.26 10.48 -15.63
N TYR A 83 15.83 9.73 -16.65
CA TYR A 83 15.22 8.43 -16.45
C TYR A 83 16.33 7.43 -16.14
N THR A 84 16.47 7.07 -14.87
CA THR A 84 17.22 5.87 -14.48
C THR A 84 16.33 4.66 -14.78
N GLU A 85 16.87 3.65 -15.44
CA GLU A 85 16.14 2.40 -15.72
C GLU A 85 15.74 1.66 -14.42
N GLU A 86 16.53 1.88 -13.35
CA GLU A 86 16.27 1.36 -12.02
C GLU A 86 15.06 2.03 -11.36
N LYS A 87 14.06 1.19 -11.05
CA LYS A 87 12.78 1.59 -10.47
C LYS A 87 12.94 1.98 -8.99
N GLY A 88 12.68 3.24 -8.67
CA GLY A 88 12.69 3.77 -7.29
C GLY A 88 11.90 2.93 -6.29
N ILE A 89 12.57 2.51 -5.22
CA ILE A 89 12.08 1.55 -4.22
C ILE A 89 11.52 2.28 -2.99
N LEU A 90 12.30 3.21 -2.46
CA LEU A 90 11.93 4.12 -1.38
C LEU A 90 12.29 5.55 -1.78
N THR A 91 11.34 6.47 -1.71
CA THR A 91 11.60 7.91 -1.75
C THR A 91 11.32 8.53 -0.39
N ILE A 92 12.33 9.19 0.20
CA ILE A 92 12.15 10.08 1.34
C ILE A 92 11.84 11.47 0.80
N VAL A 93 10.72 12.05 1.21
CA VAL A 93 10.37 13.45 0.94
C VAL A 93 10.55 14.25 2.22
N TYR A 94 11.39 15.28 2.15
CA TYR A 94 11.65 16.22 3.22
C TYR A 94 11.48 17.65 2.67
N ALA A 95 10.24 18.14 2.71
CA ALA A 95 9.88 19.47 2.19
C ALA A 95 9.03 20.24 3.21
N LYS A 96 9.02 21.57 3.11
CA LYS A 96 8.13 22.43 3.91
C LYS A 96 6.65 22.11 3.71
N THR A 97 6.28 21.58 2.54
CA THR A 97 4.92 21.14 2.18
C THR A 97 4.53 19.77 2.74
N GLY A 98 5.47 19.04 3.35
CA GLY A 98 5.21 17.75 3.99
C GLY A 98 6.45 16.85 4.04
N LYS A 99 6.51 16.04 5.09
CA LYS A 99 7.51 14.98 5.28
C LYS A 99 6.80 13.62 5.15
N ARG A 100 7.29 12.74 4.28
CA ARG A 100 6.74 11.39 4.09
C ARG A 100 7.78 10.40 3.53
N LEU A 101 7.69 9.15 3.97
CA LEU A 101 8.30 8.02 3.27
C LEU A 101 7.33 7.55 2.18
N ILE A 102 7.87 7.13 1.04
CA ILE A 102 7.09 6.64 -0.10
C ILE A 102 7.71 5.34 -0.61
N PHE A 103 6.96 4.25 -0.54
CA PHE A 103 7.35 2.93 -1.03
C PHE A 103 6.71 2.64 -2.38
N SER A 104 7.44 1.92 -3.24
CA SER A 104 6.85 1.35 -4.44
C SER A 104 5.80 0.28 -4.11
N SER A 105 4.86 0.03 -5.02
CA SER A 105 3.91 -1.09 -4.90
C SER A 105 4.60 -2.45 -4.82
N GLU A 106 5.82 -2.58 -5.36
CA GLU A 106 6.55 -3.84 -5.40
C GLU A 106 7.11 -4.23 -4.04
N VAL A 107 7.73 -3.29 -3.32
CA VAL A 107 8.24 -3.53 -1.95
C VAL A 107 7.09 -3.94 -1.06
N MET A 108 6.02 -3.15 -1.05
CA MET A 108 4.87 -3.42 -0.18
C MET A 108 4.15 -4.70 -0.61
N GLY A 109 4.11 -5.03 -1.90
CA GLY A 109 3.61 -6.30 -2.41
C GLY A 109 4.37 -7.51 -1.83
N LYS A 110 5.71 -7.45 -1.83
CA LYS A 110 6.56 -8.48 -1.21
C LYS A 110 6.48 -8.52 0.33
N LEU A 111 5.99 -7.45 0.96
CA LEU A 111 5.64 -7.39 2.38
C LEU A 111 4.20 -7.84 2.70
N ASN A 112 3.42 -8.33 1.72
CA ASN A 112 1.99 -8.67 1.83
C ASN A 112 1.04 -7.45 2.03
N ASN A 113 1.46 -6.25 1.65
CA ASN A 113 0.72 -4.98 1.71
C ASN A 113 0.14 -4.65 3.12
N PRO A 114 0.97 -4.62 4.18
CA PRO A 114 0.49 -4.45 5.54
C PRO A 114 -0.01 -3.02 5.78
N THR A 115 -1.10 -2.89 6.55
CA THR A 115 -1.72 -1.59 6.87
C THR A 115 -0.92 -0.79 7.90
N THR A 116 -0.05 -1.46 8.65
CA THR A 116 0.93 -0.89 9.57
C THR A 116 2.27 -1.57 9.36
N VAL A 117 3.37 -0.82 9.43
CA VAL A 117 4.73 -1.38 9.44
C VAL A 117 5.51 -0.89 10.64
N GLN A 118 6.47 -1.68 11.06
CA GLN A 118 7.56 -1.30 11.93
C GLN A 118 8.77 -0.89 11.09
N VAL A 119 9.62 -0.01 11.63
CA VAL A 119 10.83 0.48 10.98
C VAL A 119 11.99 0.41 11.96
N ALA A 120 13.12 -0.18 11.55
CA ALA A 120 14.33 -0.28 12.36
C ALA A 120 15.60 0.08 11.56
N PHE A 121 16.65 0.45 12.28
CA PHE A 121 17.94 0.88 11.72
C PHE A 121 18.97 -0.26 11.81
N LEU A 122 19.69 -0.54 10.72
CA LEU A 122 20.75 -1.56 10.69
C LEU A 122 21.92 -1.12 9.82
N LYS A 123 22.94 -0.51 10.43
CA LYS A 123 24.18 -0.05 9.77
C LYS A 123 23.92 0.94 8.62
N ASP A 124 23.89 0.44 7.39
CA ASP A 124 23.64 1.18 6.15
C ASP A 124 22.29 0.81 5.51
N LYS A 125 21.44 0.05 6.23
CA LYS A 125 20.15 -0.45 5.74
C LYS A 125 18.99 -0.12 6.68
N LEU A 126 17.90 0.37 6.11
CA LEU A 126 16.62 0.58 6.77
C LEU A 126 15.77 -0.70 6.66
N LEU A 127 15.41 -1.29 7.80
CA LEU A 127 14.56 -2.47 7.89
C LEU A 127 13.10 -2.07 8.01
N ILE A 128 12.23 -2.75 7.25
CA ILE A 128 10.78 -2.50 7.24
C ILE A 128 10.04 -3.83 7.12
N GLY A 129 9.07 -4.05 7.99
CA GLY A 129 8.20 -5.23 7.95
C GLY A 129 6.94 -5.00 8.78
N GLU A 130 6.00 -5.94 8.75
CA GLU A 130 4.86 -5.92 9.69
C GLU A 130 5.33 -6.21 11.12
N LYS A 131 6.37 -7.05 11.26
CA LYS A 131 7.02 -7.39 12.53
C LYS A 131 8.54 -7.36 12.39
N LEU A 132 9.22 -6.74 13.36
CA LEU A 132 10.67 -6.62 13.51
C LEU A 132 11.07 -6.95 14.97
N PRO A 133 12.32 -7.36 15.24
CA PRO A 133 12.80 -7.59 16.60
C PRO A 133 12.83 -6.29 17.42
N GLU A 134 12.47 -6.40 18.71
CA GLU A 134 12.60 -5.34 19.74
C GLU A 134 11.97 -3.99 19.33
N ASN A 135 10.87 -4.03 18.57
CA ASN A 135 10.23 -2.85 18.00
C ASN A 135 8.71 -2.84 18.28
N ASP A 136 8.25 -1.77 18.93
CA ASP A 136 6.82 -1.51 19.21
C ASP A 136 6.26 -0.34 18.37
N SER A 137 7.11 0.33 17.59
CA SER A 137 6.75 1.54 16.81
C SER A 137 6.00 1.18 15.52
N LEU A 138 4.67 1.28 15.57
CA LEU A 138 3.78 0.99 14.44
C LEU A 138 3.41 2.25 13.65
N TYR A 139 3.77 2.27 12.37
CA TYR A 139 3.48 3.35 11.43
C TYR A 139 2.41 2.93 10.41
N LYS A 140 1.28 3.66 10.37
CA LYS A 140 0.20 3.40 9.40
C LYS A 140 0.65 3.70 7.98
N THR A 141 0.37 2.78 7.06
CA THR A 141 0.63 2.93 5.62
C THR A 141 -0.62 3.46 4.93
N LYS A 142 -0.46 4.41 4.01
CA LYS A 142 -1.54 4.95 3.17
C LYS A 142 -1.23 4.71 1.70
N LYS A 143 -2.05 3.88 1.04
CA LYS A 143 -1.97 3.65 -0.41
C LYS A 143 -2.45 4.89 -1.18
N SER A 144 -1.76 5.21 -2.28
CA SER A 144 -2.16 6.22 -3.26
C SER A 144 -1.63 5.80 -4.63
N GLY A 145 -2.54 5.36 -5.51
CA GLY A 145 -2.18 4.71 -6.77
C GLY A 145 -1.25 3.50 -6.55
N LEU A 146 -0.12 3.49 -7.27
CA LEU A 146 0.92 2.45 -7.19
C LEU A 146 1.97 2.70 -6.10
N LYS A 147 1.68 3.55 -5.11
CA LYS A 147 2.62 3.93 -4.04
C LYS A 147 1.96 3.79 -2.67
N HIS A 148 2.76 3.49 -1.66
CA HIS A 148 2.34 3.51 -0.26
C HIS A 148 3.15 4.56 0.49
N MET A 149 2.52 5.27 1.43
CA MET A 149 3.13 6.39 2.12
C MET A 149 3.03 6.23 3.63
N ILE A 150 4.07 6.66 4.34
CA ILE A 150 4.05 6.87 5.79
C ILE A 150 4.22 8.36 6.05
N TYR A 151 3.30 8.94 6.83
CA TYR A 151 3.34 10.32 7.27
C TYR A 151 3.73 10.37 8.75
N CYS A 152 5.03 10.50 9.03
CA CYS A 152 5.55 10.70 10.37
C CYS A 152 6.78 11.61 10.28
N THR A 153 6.73 12.80 10.89
CA THR A 153 7.83 13.75 10.88
C THR A 153 9.03 13.24 11.67
N ALA A 154 8.81 12.76 12.90
CA ALA A 154 9.87 12.27 13.79
C ALA A 154 10.67 11.13 13.16
N LEU A 155 10.01 10.07 12.69
CA LEU A 155 10.66 8.95 11.98
C LEU A 155 11.54 9.41 10.81
N ILE A 156 11.13 10.46 10.09
CA ILE A 156 11.89 10.96 8.94
C ILE A 156 13.10 11.78 9.40
N GLU A 157 12.98 12.51 10.49
CA GLU A 157 14.10 13.20 11.13
C GLU A 157 15.11 12.17 11.67
N GLU A 158 14.65 11.13 12.36
CA GLU A 158 15.47 9.99 12.82
C GLU A 158 16.22 9.31 11.65
N ILE A 159 15.53 9.01 10.54
CA ILE A 159 16.17 8.43 9.32
C ILE A 159 17.19 9.40 8.70
N ILE A 160 16.93 10.71 8.74
CA ILE A 160 17.85 11.71 8.19
C ILE A 160 19.12 11.78 9.02
N ASP A 161 18.99 11.81 10.34
CA ASP A 161 20.10 11.94 11.28
C ASP A 161 20.95 10.67 11.32
N GLU A 162 20.34 9.48 11.41
CA GLU A 162 21.02 8.17 11.48
C GLU A 162 21.91 7.92 10.24
N TYR A 163 21.42 8.23 9.03
CA TYR A 163 22.17 8.00 7.80
C TYR A 163 22.93 9.24 7.26
N GLY A 164 22.84 10.39 7.95
CA GLY A 164 23.50 11.64 7.55
C GLY A 164 23.00 12.22 6.23
N LEU A 165 21.70 12.14 5.95
CA LEU A 165 21.11 12.55 4.68
C LEU A 165 20.98 14.08 4.57
N SER A 166 21.31 14.67 3.42
CA SER A 166 21.24 16.13 3.21
C SER A 166 20.20 16.55 2.17
N PHE A 167 19.28 17.43 2.59
CA PHE A 167 18.16 17.98 1.82
C PHE A 167 18.27 19.50 1.57
N GLY A 168 19.44 20.12 1.80
CA GLY A 168 19.61 21.58 1.70
C GLY A 168 19.26 22.20 0.34
N ASN A 169 19.39 21.43 -0.74
CA ASN A 169 19.09 21.84 -2.12
C ASN A 169 18.07 20.93 -2.84
N ARG A 170 17.43 19.99 -2.14
CA ARG A 170 16.50 19.00 -2.72
C ARG A 170 15.38 18.65 -1.75
N THR A 171 14.18 18.43 -2.28
CA THR A 171 12.99 18.07 -1.50
C THR A 171 12.81 16.57 -1.30
N SER A 172 13.56 15.74 -2.02
CA SER A 172 13.47 14.28 -1.93
C SER A 172 14.76 13.56 -2.33
N THR A 173 14.96 12.36 -1.80
CA THR A 173 16.01 11.41 -2.19
C THR A 173 15.36 10.03 -2.40
N THR A 174 15.78 9.30 -3.43
CA THR A 174 15.24 7.97 -3.77
C THR A 174 16.35 6.92 -3.71
N PHE A 175 16.03 5.78 -3.12
CA PHE A 175 16.88 4.60 -2.96
C PHE A 175 16.40 3.48 -3.90
N LEU A 176 17.34 2.69 -4.40
CA LEU A 176 17.16 1.75 -5.52
C LEU A 176 17.46 0.29 -5.14
N GLU A 177 18.23 0.06 -4.07
CA GLU A 177 18.66 -1.28 -3.64
C GLU A 177 17.81 -1.79 -2.45
N VAL A 178 17.31 -3.03 -2.54
CA VAL A 178 16.59 -3.71 -1.45
C VAL A 178 16.86 -5.20 -1.47
N GLU A 179 17.03 -5.76 -0.28
CA GLU A 179 17.05 -7.19 0.00
C GLU A 179 15.77 -7.61 0.74
N TYR A 180 15.37 -8.87 0.63
CA TYR A 180 14.20 -9.41 1.32
C TYR A 180 14.60 -10.58 2.22
N GLY A 181 14.00 -10.62 3.40
CA GLY A 181 14.20 -11.67 4.40
C GLY A 181 12.89 -12.01 5.13
N MET A 182 13.00 -12.80 6.20
CA MET A 182 11.87 -13.22 7.02
C MET A 182 12.23 -13.07 8.50
N TYR A 183 11.30 -12.55 9.30
CA TYR A 183 11.38 -12.51 10.77
C TYR A 183 10.09 -13.09 11.34
N GLU A 184 10.18 -14.16 12.15
CA GLU A 184 9.01 -14.87 12.72
C GLU A 184 7.90 -15.23 11.69
N LYS A 185 8.30 -15.62 10.46
CA LYS A 185 7.41 -15.88 9.30
C LYS A 185 6.73 -14.64 8.68
N SER A 186 7.01 -13.43 9.18
CA SER A 186 6.66 -12.16 8.52
C SER A 186 7.76 -11.76 7.52
N PRO A 187 7.43 -11.30 6.30
CA PRO A 187 8.41 -10.77 5.37
C PRO A 187 8.98 -9.44 5.86
N VAL A 188 10.28 -9.24 5.58
CA VAL A 188 11.03 -8.01 5.91
C VAL A 188 11.77 -7.53 4.68
N ALA A 189 11.75 -6.23 4.42
CA ALA A 189 12.53 -5.54 3.41
C ALA A 189 13.69 -4.80 4.08
N SER A 190 14.87 -4.89 3.49
CA SER A 190 16.11 -4.29 3.96
C SER A 190 16.65 -3.37 2.88
N ILE A 191 16.36 -2.08 2.99
CA ILE A 191 16.60 -1.06 1.96
C ILE A 191 17.94 -0.38 2.23
N LYS A 192 18.85 -0.36 1.26
CA LYS A 192 20.17 0.26 1.44
C LYS A 192 20.08 1.79 1.32
N MET A 193 20.79 2.47 2.20
CA MET A 193 20.68 3.92 2.41
C MET A 193 21.88 4.73 1.88
N LYS A 194 22.78 4.08 1.13
CA LYS A 194 23.99 4.66 0.52
C LYS A 194 24.26 4.06 -0.86
#